data_AF-A0A2D9MJ82-F1
#
_entry.id   AF-A0A2D9MJ82-F1
#
_cell.length_a   1.000
_cell.length_b   1.000
_cell.length_c   1.000
_cell.angle_alpha   90.00
_cell.angle_beta   90.00
_cell.angle_gamma   90.00
#
_symmetry.space_group_name_H-M   'P 1'
#
loop_
_entity.id
_entity.type
_entity.pdbx_description
1 polymer ?
#
loop_
_entity_poly.entity_id
_entity_poly.type
_entity_poly.pdbx_seq_one_letter_code
_entity_poly.pdbx_strand_id
1 'polypeptide(L)'
;MVHFSAVAEPISNLSEWLKLSFEQQSRMQHLDEQFRAGVDGSDQGFEWRNTLKAEVIKEKFSITAELADMRTYLTDSDSPLDSLISNPLDILQANVTVPFSNLFKEENRGFIRLGRFTMDQGSRRFVARNRFRNTINSFAGVQARLENNRTSMELFYTRPTKRRVSGDWIDNDPRLDKQSKDIFWGTYITTKLTEQDSLQLYLLGADEKRDRPANQRFEVLTTGARLFRNPIPKAWHYDLESVYQFGDAPALDEVSQQIDHRAKYFHLSFGYSFDASWQPRVSFLYHYGSGDKDPLDDESNELDHMFGVPRPDFGPTGLFRAFQRVNTSSPGIMLNFQPATNIDAYVRWQRPSLAESAQGWRTTRYKHPGNLGEDHLGNQFETRVRWHIMPNRLTIDSGYVWIDAGPYMDLVDKGDSHYFYLQTILRL
;
A
#
# COMPACT_ATOMS: atom_id res chain seq x y z
N MET A 1 -4.04 13.12 7.58
CA MET A 1 -2.76 12.58 7.13
C MET A 1 -1.80 13.75 7.04
N VAL A 2 -0.94 13.92 8.05
CA VAL A 2 0.23 14.78 7.88
C VAL A 2 1.07 14.11 6.80
N HIS A 3 1.17 14.74 5.63
CA HIS A 3 2.14 14.34 4.61
C HIS A 3 3.53 14.60 5.17
N PHE A 4 4.04 13.68 6.00
CA PHE A 4 5.48 13.53 6.13
C PHE A 4 5.94 12.80 4.87
N SER A 5 6.17 13.57 3.80
CA SER A 5 7.31 13.29 2.96
C SER A 5 8.52 13.58 3.84
N ALA A 6 8.99 12.57 4.58
CA ALA A 6 10.26 12.64 5.27
C ALA A 6 11.34 12.62 4.17
N VAL A 7 11.62 13.81 3.63
CA VAL A 7 12.80 14.06 2.81
C VAL A 7 13.95 14.15 3.80
N ALA A 8 15.01 13.36 3.59
CA ALA A 8 16.24 13.50 4.37
C ALA A 8 16.69 14.97 4.31
N GLU A 9 17.12 15.54 5.44
CA GLU A 9 17.83 16.81 5.39
C GLU A 9 19.10 16.62 4.56
N PRO A 10 19.37 17.49 3.57
CA PRO A 10 20.50 17.30 2.67
C PRO A 10 21.81 17.24 3.45
N ILE A 11 22.67 16.30 3.07
CA ILE A 11 24.07 16.25 3.52
C ILE A 11 24.69 17.64 3.34
N SER A 12 25.05 18.26 4.45
CA SER A 12 25.69 19.57 4.52
C SER A 12 26.98 19.60 3.69
N ASN A 13 27.13 20.64 2.86
CA ASN A 13 28.19 20.99 1.89
C ASN A 13 27.91 20.76 0.40
N LEU A 14 26.70 20.39 0.01
CA LEU A 14 26.29 20.44 -1.40
C LEU A 14 25.64 21.80 -1.72
N SER A 15 26.08 22.41 -2.81
CA SER A 15 25.52 23.64 -3.38
C SER A 15 24.01 23.50 -3.64
N GLU A 16 23.24 24.57 -3.45
CA GLU A 16 21.75 24.59 -3.49
C GLU A 16 21.10 23.93 -4.73
N TRP A 17 21.84 23.80 -5.83
CA TRP A 17 21.37 23.17 -7.07
C TRP A 17 21.38 21.63 -7.06
N LEU A 18 22.02 20.96 -6.09
CA LEU A 18 22.09 19.50 -6.01
C LEU A 18 21.70 19.01 -4.61
N LYS A 19 20.72 18.10 -4.56
CA LYS A 19 20.37 17.35 -3.35
C LYS A 19 20.70 15.89 -3.55
N LEU A 20 21.44 15.32 -2.60
CA LEU A 20 21.66 13.89 -2.47
C LEU A 20 20.94 13.39 -1.22
N SER A 21 20.35 12.21 -1.32
CA SER A 21 19.69 11.55 -0.19
C SER A 21 19.94 10.06 -0.27
N PHE A 22 20.27 9.47 0.87
CA PHE A 22 20.38 8.02 1.01
C PHE A 22 19.40 7.53 2.07
N GLU A 23 18.67 6.45 1.78
CA GLU A 23 17.83 5.76 2.77
C GLU A 23 18.23 4.28 2.82
N GLN A 24 18.57 3.79 4.01
CA GLN A 24 18.70 2.37 4.28
C GLN A 24 17.57 1.93 5.19
N GLN A 25 16.97 0.79 4.87
CA GLN A 25 16.05 0.08 5.73
C GLN A 25 16.51 -1.37 5.86
N SER A 26 16.51 -1.86 7.09
CA SER A 26 16.69 -3.28 7.40
C SER A 26 15.57 -3.75 8.31
N ARG A 27 14.91 -4.85 7.95
CA ARG A 27 13.82 -5.42 8.74
C ARG A 27 14.04 -6.91 8.98
N MET A 28 14.10 -7.30 10.24
CA MET A 28 13.94 -8.69 10.66
C MET A 28 12.47 -8.98 10.90
N GLN A 29 12.01 -10.14 10.46
CA GLN A 29 10.63 -10.60 10.58
C GLN A 29 10.63 -12.06 11.03
N HIS A 30 9.65 -12.41 11.83
CA HIS A 30 9.37 -13.78 12.22
C HIS A 30 7.86 -13.97 12.23
N LEU A 31 7.40 -15.06 11.62
CA LEU A 31 6.04 -15.56 11.68
C LEU A 31 6.11 -16.94 12.34
N ASP A 32 5.50 -17.09 13.49
CA ASP A 32 5.29 -18.38 14.14
C ASP A 32 3.86 -18.83 13.87
N GLU A 33 3.74 -20.12 13.54
CA GLU A 33 2.51 -20.79 13.07
C GLU A 33 1.91 -20.20 11.77
N GLN A 34 1.95 -20.99 10.70
CA GLN A 34 1.52 -20.58 9.37
C GLN A 34 0.01 -20.76 9.17
N PHE A 35 -0.68 -19.68 8.80
CA PHE A 35 -2.09 -19.70 8.39
C PHE A 35 -2.30 -20.07 6.90
N ARG A 36 -1.23 -20.39 6.15
CA ARG A 36 -1.29 -20.69 4.71
C ARG A 36 -1.45 -22.18 4.44
N ALA A 37 -2.12 -22.50 3.34
CA ALA A 37 -2.29 -23.85 2.85
C ALA A 37 -0.96 -24.54 2.57
N GLY A 38 -0.81 -25.78 3.07
CA GLY A 38 0.33 -26.64 2.76
C GLY A 38 1.68 -26.14 3.29
N VAL A 39 1.66 -25.16 4.20
CA VAL A 39 2.85 -24.67 4.90
C VAL A 39 2.55 -24.70 6.39
N ASP A 40 3.44 -25.30 7.16
CA ASP A 40 3.33 -25.44 8.62
C ASP A 40 4.57 -24.88 9.31
N GLY A 41 4.49 -24.69 10.63
CA GLY A 41 5.59 -24.18 11.44
C GLY A 41 5.82 -22.68 11.25
N SER A 42 7.08 -22.26 11.38
CA SER A 42 7.48 -20.85 11.39
C SER A 42 8.24 -20.43 10.13
N ASP A 43 8.23 -19.14 9.83
CA ASP A 43 9.02 -18.51 8.76
C ASP A 43 9.74 -17.26 9.29
N GLN A 44 10.85 -16.91 8.68
CA GLN A 44 11.67 -15.77 9.08
C GLN A 44 12.25 -15.07 7.86
N GLY A 45 12.62 -13.81 8.02
CA GLY A 45 13.15 -13.05 6.90
C GLY A 45 13.88 -11.80 7.32
N PHE A 46 14.93 -11.49 6.58
CA PHE A 46 15.67 -10.25 6.68
C PHE A 46 15.58 -9.49 5.36
N GLU A 47 14.79 -8.42 5.36
CA GLU A 47 14.68 -7.52 4.20
C GLU A 47 15.68 -6.37 4.34
N TRP A 48 16.39 -6.07 3.26
CA TRP A 48 17.33 -4.96 3.18
C TRP A 48 17.04 -4.11 1.95
N ARG A 49 16.67 -2.85 2.16
CA ARG A 49 16.50 -1.85 1.10
C ARG A 49 17.49 -0.72 1.26
N ASN A 50 18.19 -0.37 0.19
CA ASN A 50 18.95 0.87 0.06
C ASN A 50 18.37 1.68 -1.09
N THR A 51 18.20 2.99 -0.92
CA THR A 51 17.93 3.91 -2.02
C THR A 51 18.93 5.06 -2.01
N LEU A 52 19.38 5.44 -3.20
CA LEU A 52 20.24 6.60 -3.41
C LEU A 52 19.56 7.51 -4.42
N LYS A 53 19.16 8.69 -3.97
CA LYS A 53 18.47 9.70 -4.79
C LYS A 53 19.38 10.91 -5.02
N ALA A 54 19.47 11.32 -6.28
CA ALA A 54 20.06 12.59 -6.68
C ALA A 54 19.00 13.48 -7.34
N GLU A 55 18.93 14.74 -6.94
CA GLU A 55 18.01 15.72 -7.49
C GLU A 55 18.76 17.00 -7.86
N VAL A 56 18.77 17.31 -9.15
CA VAL A 56 19.32 18.55 -9.71
C VAL A 56 18.19 19.56 -9.83
N ILE A 57 18.31 20.69 -9.16
CA ILE A 57 17.29 21.74 -9.10
C ILE A 57 17.79 22.96 -9.87
N LYS A 58 16.98 23.40 -10.85
CA LYS A 58 17.14 24.64 -11.59
C LYS A 58 15.86 25.47 -11.46
N GLU A 59 15.92 26.75 -11.83
CA GLU A 59 14.78 27.66 -11.71
C GLU A 59 13.52 27.16 -12.45
N LYS A 60 13.71 26.55 -13.63
CA LYS A 60 12.61 26.16 -14.53
C LYS A 60 12.28 24.67 -14.51
N PHE A 61 13.13 23.84 -13.92
CA PHE A 61 12.92 22.39 -13.89
C PHE A 61 13.79 21.73 -12.81
N SER A 62 13.43 20.52 -12.42
CA SER A 62 14.30 19.60 -11.68
C SER A 62 14.45 18.27 -12.40
N ILE A 63 15.59 17.63 -12.20
CA ILE A 63 15.87 16.26 -12.69
C ILE A 63 16.07 15.38 -11.47
N THR A 64 15.38 14.25 -11.43
CA THR A 64 15.50 13.23 -10.37
C THR A 64 16.01 11.93 -10.94
N ALA A 65 17.04 11.36 -10.31
CA ALA A 65 17.46 9.98 -10.48
C ALA A 65 17.44 9.29 -9.10
N GLU A 66 16.87 8.09 -9.01
CA GLU A 66 16.89 7.27 -7.80
C GLU A 66 17.25 5.83 -8.17
N LEU A 67 18.33 5.32 -7.57
CA LEU A 67 18.69 3.91 -7.60
C LEU A 67 18.16 3.23 -6.35
N ALA A 68 17.77 1.97 -6.48
CA ALA A 68 17.32 1.17 -5.35
C ALA A 68 17.90 -0.25 -5.42
N ASP A 69 18.36 -0.76 -4.29
CA ASP A 69 18.76 -2.16 -4.12
C ASP A 69 17.93 -2.76 -2.99
N MET A 70 17.05 -3.72 -3.32
CA MET A 70 16.04 -4.27 -2.41
C MET A 70 16.16 -5.78 -2.40
N ARG A 71 16.70 -6.33 -1.32
CA ARG A 71 17.06 -7.75 -1.18
C ARG A 71 16.37 -8.40 0.01
N THR A 72 16.28 -9.72 -0.03
CA THR A 72 15.76 -10.53 1.07
C THR A 72 16.71 -11.66 1.40
N TYR A 73 16.84 -11.99 2.68
CA TYR A 73 17.71 -13.05 3.20
C TYR A 73 17.00 -13.82 4.31
N LEU A 74 17.59 -14.93 4.74
CA LEU A 74 17.07 -15.81 5.80
C LEU A 74 15.68 -16.40 5.50
N THR A 75 15.25 -16.39 4.24
CA THR A 75 14.03 -17.03 3.75
C THR A 75 14.35 -18.42 3.21
N ASP A 76 13.35 -19.27 3.08
CA ASP A 76 13.47 -20.62 2.52
C ASP A 76 12.52 -20.83 1.33
N SER A 77 12.39 -22.08 0.88
CA SER A 77 11.55 -22.45 -0.26
C SER A 77 10.05 -22.31 -0.01
N ASP A 78 9.62 -22.34 1.26
CA ASP A 78 8.22 -22.27 1.64
C ASP A 78 7.77 -20.83 1.88
N SER A 79 8.73 -19.93 2.17
CA SER A 79 8.52 -18.49 2.24
C SER A 79 7.80 -17.96 0.99
N PRO A 80 6.82 -17.05 1.13
CA PRO A 80 6.05 -16.51 0.00
C PRO A 80 6.81 -15.45 -0.81
N LEU A 81 7.85 -15.88 -1.50
CA LEU A 81 8.73 -15.05 -2.31
C LEU A 81 8.09 -14.66 -3.65
N ASP A 82 8.07 -13.36 -3.91
CA ASP A 82 7.54 -12.75 -5.11
C ASP A 82 8.22 -11.38 -5.39
N SER A 83 7.78 -10.72 -6.45
CA SER A 83 8.22 -9.35 -6.81
C SER A 83 7.89 -8.26 -5.78
N LEU A 84 7.18 -8.62 -4.71
CA LEU A 84 6.85 -7.75 -3.59
C LEU A 84 7.91 -7.82 -2.48
N ILE A 85 8.80 -8.83 -2.51
CA ILE A 85 9.84 -9.06 -1.50
C ILE A 85 11.25 -8.72 -2.00
N SER A 86 11.59 -8.96 -3.27
CA SER A 86 12.93 -8.68 -3.80
C SER A 86 12.91 -7.92 -5.13
N ASN A 87 13.86 -7.01 -5.31
CA ASN A 87 14.18 -6.32 -6.56
C ASN A 87 15.64 -5.81 -6.50
N PRO A 88 16.62 -6.69 -6.77
CA PRO A 88 18.03 -6.35 -6.65
C PRO A 88 18.47 -5.39 -7.75
N LEU A 89 18.99 -4.24 -7.34
CA LEU A 89 19.53 -3.17 -8.19
C LEU A 89 18.65 -2.73 -9.39
N ASP A 90 17.88 -1.67 -9.21
CA ASP A 90 17.05 -1.05 -10.25
C ASP A 90 17.13 0.49 -10.24
N ILE A 91 16.78 1.11 -11.38
CA ILE A 91 16.58 2.55 -11.52
C ILE A 91 15.13 2.88 -11.14
N LEU A 92 14.88 3.14 -9.87
CA LEU A 92 13.54 3.39 -9.35
C LEU A 92 12.90 4.67 -9.92
N GLN A 93 13.69 5.74 -10.08
CA GLN A 93 13.23 6.99 -10.69
C GLN A 93 14.26 7.55 -11.67
N ALA A 94 13.77 8.11 -12.77
CA ALA A 94 14.52 8.87 -13.76
C ALA A 94 13.54 9.81 -14.47
N ASN A 95 13.39 11.03 -13.99
CA ASN A 95 12.37 11.96 -14.48
C ASN A 95 12.82 13.42 -14.47
N VAL A 96 12.11 14.22 -15.27
CA VAL A 96 12.19 15.68 -15.29
C VAL A 96 10.86 16.23 -14.78
N THR A 97 10.90 17.20 -13.88
CA THR A 97 9.73 17.92 -13.36
C THR A 97 9.84 19.39 -13.73
N VAL A 98 8.82 19.94 -14.39
CA VAL A 98 8.70 21.35 -14.76
C VAL A 98 7.61 21.99 -13.91
N PRO A 99 7.95 22.83 -12.91
CA PRO A 99 6.95 23.58 -12.16
C PRO A 99 6.36 24.70 -13.03
N PHE A 100 5.12 25.06 -12.74
CA PHE A 100 4.47 26.24 -13.32
C PHE A 100 3.63 26.95 -12.26
N SER A 101 3.41 28.24 -12.48
CA SER A 101 2.54 29.10 -11.68
C SER A 101 1.71 29.98 -12.60
N ASN A 102 0.59 30.50 -12.10
CA ASN A 102 -0.26 31.48 -12.78
C ASN A 102 -0.88 30.97 -14.10
N LEU A 103 -1.11 29.66 -14.24
CA LEU A 103 -1.56 29.05 -15.51
C LEU A 103 -2.98 29.50 -15.91
N PHE A 104 -3.91 29.55 -14.95
CA PHE A 104 -5.30 29.99 -15.15
C PHE A 104 -5.67 31.18 -14.27
N LYS A 105 -5.16 31.21 -13.04
CA LYS A 105 -5.27 32.30 -12.07
C LYS A 105 -3.97 32.43 -11.28
N GLU A 106 -3.73 33.58 -10.66
CA GLU A 106 -2.50 33.86 -9.89
C GLU A 106 -2.28 32.86 -8.73
N GLU A 107 -3.35 32.36 -8.11
CA GLU A 107 -3.23 31.38 -7.03
C GLU A 107 -2.92 29.96 -7.52
N ASN A 108 -2.95 29.71 -8.83
CA ASN A 108 -2.70 28.39 -9.38
C ASN A 108 -1.22 28.10 -9.49
N ARG A 109 -0.81 26.95 -8.96
CA ARG A 109 0.54 26.41 -9.12
C ARG A 109 0.48 24.91 -9.37
N GLY A 110 1.54 24.37 -9.93
CA GLY A 110 1.56 22.97 -10.30
C GLY A 110 2.87 22.51 -10.87
N PHE A 111 2.85 21.30 -11.41
CA PHE A 111 3.98 20.74 -12.14
C PHE A 111 3.52 19.77 -13.21
N ILE A 112 4.37 19.58 -14.22
CA ILE A 112 4.33 18.44 -15.13
C ILE A 112 5.60 17.64 -14.90
N ARG A 113 5.46 16.33 -14.74
CA ARG A 113 6.56 15.38 -14.57
C ARG A 113 6.51 14.35 -15.68
N LEU A 114 7.65 14.14 -16.34
CA LEU A 114 7.83 13.18 -17.42
C LEU A 114 9.00 12.24 -17.09
N GLY A 115 8.81 10.94 -17.31
CA GLY A 115 9.84 9.91 -17.13
C GLY A 115 9.38 8.80 -16.20
N ARG A 116 10.32 8.16 -15.49
CA ARG A 116 10.04 7.14 -14.47
C ARG A 116 9.99 7.77 -13.08
N PHE A 117 8.91 7.55 -12.35
CA PHE A 117 8.66 8.13 -11.03
C PHE A 117 7.83 7.18 -10.16
N THR A 118 7.74 7.51 -8.87
CA THR A 118 6.84 6.82 -7.92
C THR A 118 5.68 7.73 -7.54
N MET A 119 4.51 7.16 -7.29
CA MET A 119 3.29 7.91 -6.93
C MET A 119 2.82 7.54 -5.53
N ASP A 120 2.32 8.49 -4.75
CA ASP A 120 1.72 8.28 -3.42
C ASP A 120 0.45 9.14 -3.34
N GLN A 121 -0.72 8.55 -3.60
CA GLN A 121 -1.97 9.30 -3.81
C GLN A 121 -3.05 8.97 -2.78
N GLY A 122 -3.87 9.98 -2.48
CA GLY A 122 -5.08 9.83 -1.68
C GLY A 122 -4.86 9.17 -0.32
N SER A 123 -5.66 8.14 -0.03
CA SER A 123 -5.53 7.31 1.18
C SER A 123 -4.36 6.33 1.12
N ARG A 124 -3.70 6.21 -0.04
CA ARG A 124 -2.66 5.22 -0.36
C ARG A 124 -3.20 3.79 -0.51
N ARG A 125 -4.53 3.62 -0.56
CA ARG A 125 -5.17 2.31 -0.70
C ARG A 125 -5.13 1.73 -2.11
N PHE A 126 -5.06 2.59 -3.13
CA PHE A 126 -5.02 2.18 -4.55
C PHE A 126 -3.75 2.62 -5.30
N VAL A 127 -3.09 3.70 -4.87
CA VAL A 127 -1.82 4.16 -5.46
C VAL A 127 -0.89 4.65 -4.35
N ALA A 128 0.21 3.94 -4.13
CA ALA A 128 1.11 4.24 -3.03
C ALA A 128 2.57 4.02 -3.37
N ARG A 129 3.41 4.87 -2.77
CA ARG A 129 4.84 4.57 -2.63
C ARG A 129 4.99 3.71 -1.38
N ASN A 130 5.49 2.50 -1.57
CA ASN A 130 5.65 1.54 -0.49
C ASN A 130 6.68 2.05 0.52
N ARG A 131 6.34 1.91 1.81
CA ARG A 131 7.23 2.28 2.93
C ARG A 131 7.63 1.06 3.74
N PHE A 132 6.66 0.18 4.03
CA PHE A 132 6.88 -1.06 4.75
C PHE A 132 7.37 -2.16 3.80
N ARG A 133 6.57 -2.59 2.82
CA ARG A 133 6.99 -3.58 1.80
C ARG A 133 8.38 -3.26 1.23
N ASN A 134 9.23 -4.29 1.05
CA ASN A 134 10.60 -4.12 0.57
C ASN A 134 10.64 -3.39 -0.78
N THR A 135 9.86 -3.87 -1.76
CA THR A 135 9.90 -3.30 -3.11
C THR A 135 8.98 -2.09 -3.28
N ILE A 136 9.40 -1.11 -4.09
CA ILE A 136 8.66 0.15 -4.31
C ILE A 136 8.06 0.16 -5.72
N ASN A 137 6.77 0.51 -5.84
CA ASN A 137 6.10 0.72 -7.12
C ASN A 137 6.65 1.95 -7.87
N SER A 138 6.99 1.76 -9.14
CA SER A 138 7.35 2.82 -10.08
C SER A 138 6.55 2.73 -11.36
N PHE A 139 6.45 3.88 -12.02
CA PHE A 139 5.65 4.09 -13.21
C PHE A 139 6.44 4.94 -14.19
N ALA A 140 6.32 4.66 -15.49
CA ALA A 140 6.89 5.48 -16.55
C ALA A 140 5.77 6.16 -17.34
N GLY A 141 5.82 7.48 -17.49
CA GLY A 141 4.83 8.23 -18.25
C GLY A 141 4.82 9.71 -17.89
N VAL A 142 3.61 10.26 -17.78
CA VAL A 142 3.38 11.67 -17.43
C VAL A 142 2.52 11.74 -16.16
N GLN A 143 2.86 12.67 -15.28
CA GLN A 143 2.08 13.08 -14.13
C GLN A 143 1.96 14.60 -14.15
N ALA A 144 0.77 15.14 -13.95
CA ALA A 144 0.54 16.56 -13.83
C ALA A 144 -0.25 16.84 -12.56
N ARG A 145 0.12 17.91 -11.86
CA ARG A 145 -0.63 18.40 -10.70
C ARG A 145 -0.91 19.87 -10.86
N LEU A 146 -2.14 20.25 -10.54
CA LEU A 146 -2.59 21.63 -10.45
C LEU A 146 -3.24 21.85 -9.09
N GLU A 147 -2.89 22.90 -8.38
CA GLU A 147 -3.49 23.22 -7.10
C GLU A 147 -3.68 24.73 -6.90
N ASN A 148 -4.59 25.06 -6.00
CA ASN A 148 -4.73 26.37 -5.37
C ASN A 148 -4.95 26.18 -3.85
N ASN A 149 -5.35 27.24 -3.15
CA ASN A 149 -5.52 27.22 -1.69
C ASN A 149 -6.60 26.24 -1.16
N ARG A 150 -7.55 25.83 -2.00
CA ARG A 150 -8.69 24.98 -1.60
C ARG A 150 -8.74 23.63 -2.31
N THR A 151 -8.31 23.58 -3.57
CA THR A 151 -8.48 22.43 -4.44
C THR A 151 -7.15 22.01 -5.06
N SER A 152 -6.89 20.72 -5.10
CA SER A 152 -5.82 20.10 -5.88
C SER A 152 -6.39 19.05 -6.82
N MET A 153 -5.90 19.04 -8.06
CA MET A 153 -6.16 18.02 -9.05
C MET A 153 -4.84 17.40 -9.47
N GLU A 154 -4.79 16.08 -9.52
CA GLU A 154 -3.66 15.34 -10.06
C GLU A 154 -4.13 14.40 -11.16
N LEU A 155 -3.39 14.36 -12.25
CA LEU A 155 -3.62 13.53 -13.43
C LEU A 155 -2.36 12.71 -13.71
N PHE A 156 -2.51 11.46 -14.11
CA PHE A 156 -1.39 10.67 -14.58
C PHE A 156 -1.82 9.72 -15.70
N TYR A 157 -0.89 9.45 -16.60
CA TYR A 157 -1.01 8.44 -17.65
C TYR A 157 0.33 7.73 -17.75
N THR A 158 0.36 6.46 -17.38
CA THR A 158 1.60 5.75 -17.09
C THR A 158 1.57 4.30 -17.52
N ARG A 159 2.75 3.70 -17.57
CA ARG A 159 2.96 2.26 -17.63
C ARG A 159 3.62 1.82 -16.33
N PRO A 160 3.03 0.86 -15.59
CA PRO A 160 3.66 0.28 -14.42
C PRO A 160 4.95 -0.46 -14.78
N THR A 161 5.89 -0.49 -13.85
CA THR A 161 7.13 -1.25 -14.02
C THR A 161 6.94 -2.72 -13.60
N LYS A 162 7.34 -3.64 -14.47
CA LYS A 162 7.46 -5.09 -14.22
C LYS A 162 8.85 -5.40 -13.68
N ARG A 163 8.89 -5.76 -12.39
CA ARG A 163 10.14 -6.13 -11.69
C ARG A 163 10.69 -7.45 -12.19
N ARG A 164 12.02 -7.59 -12.22
CA ARG A 164 12.66 -8.82 -12.71
C ARG A 164 13.84 -9.22 -11.84
N VAL A 165 14.06 -10.52 -11.77
CA VAL A 165 15.29 -11.12 -11.27
C VAL A 165 15.90 -12.02 -12.35
N SER A 166 17.17 -12.30 -12.21
CA SER A 166 17.78 -13.46 -12.86
C SER A 166 17.61 -14.65 -11.91
N GLY A 167 17.22 -15.82 -12.40
CA GLY A 167 16.92 -16.96 -11.51
C GLY A 167 15.68 -16.75 -10.65
N ASP A 168 15.72 -17.24 -9.41
CA ASP A 168 14.62 -17.18 -8.45
C ASP A 168 14.75 -15.96 -7.52
N TRP A 169 13.64 -15.55 -6.92
CA TRP A 169 13.61 -14.35 -6.04
C TRP A 169 14.52 -14.46 -4.82
N ILE A 170 14.85 -15.69 -4.40
CA ILE A 170 15.72 -15.99 -3.27
C ILE A 170 17.21 -15.69 -3.55
N ASP A 171 17.63 -15.77 -4.82
CA ASP A 171 19.03 -15.64 -5.21
C ASP A 171 19.54 -14.20 -5.11
N ASN A 172 18.62 -13.22 -5.16
CA ASN A 172 18.92 -11.79 -5.25
C ASN A 172 19.82 -11.43 -6.46
N ASP A 173 19.76 -12.20 -7.54
CA ASP A 173 20.51 -11.89 -8.75
C ASP A 173 19.84 -10.75 -9.55
N PRO A 174 20.56 -9.66 -9.82
CA PRO A 174 19.98 -8.46 -10.40
C PRO A 174 19.56 -8.68 -11.86
N ARG A 175 18.46 -8.04 -12.24
CA ARG A 175 18.04 -7.90 -13.63
C ARG A 175 17.26 -6.61 -13.80
N LEU A 176 17.64 -5.80 -14.78
CA LEU A 176 16.96 -4.53 -15.01
C LEU A 176 15.46 -4.74 -15.26
N ASP A 177 14.66 -3.93 -14.57
CA ASP A 177 13.22 -3.91 -14.71
C ASP A 177 12.80 -3.48 -16.11
N LYS A 178 11.62 -3.92 -16.53
CA LYS A 178 11.01 -3.49 -17.81
C LYS A 178 9.72 -2.74 -17.57
N GLN A 179 9.41 -1.79 -18.44
CA GLN A 179 8.08 -1.19 -18.44
C GLN A 179 7.08 -2.20 -18.98
N SER A 180 5.96 -2.35 -18.27
CA SER A 180 4.88 -3.22 -18.71
C SER A 180 4.23 -2.69 -19.99
N LYS A 181 3.51 -3.56 -20.70
CA LYS A 181 2.58 -3.13 -21.76
C LYS A 181 1.27 -2.59 -21.19
N ASP A 182 1.04 -2.82 -19.89
CA ASP A 182 -0.14 -2.37 -19.17
C ASP A 182 -0.19 -0.84 -19.12
N ILE A 183 -1.39 -0.30 -19.15
CA ILE A 183 -1.63 1.14 -19.04
C ILE A 183 -2.33 1.38 -17.71
N PHE A 184 -1.82 2.34 -16.95
CA PHE A 184 -2.43 2.81 -15.72
C PHE A 184 -2.55 4.33 -15.75
N TRP A 185 -3.78 4.82 -15.65
CA TRP A 185 -4.09 6.24 -15.70
C TRP A 185 -5.10 6.59 -14.63
N GLY A 186 -5.20 7.88 -14.31
CA GLY A 186 -6.20 8.30 -13.35
C GLY A 186 -6.15 9.77 -13.02
N THR A 187 -7.16 10.17 -12.25
CA THR A 187 -7.32 11.50 -11.71
C THR A 187 -7.69 11.44 -10.24
N TYR A 188 -7.14 12.36 -9.45
CA TYR A 188 -7.58 12.64 -8.09
C TYR A 188 -7.91 14.11 -7.98
N ILE A 189 -9.09 14.44 -7.46
CA ILE A 189 -9.49 15.81 -7.12
C ILE A 189 -9.73 15.84 -5.62
N THR A 190 -9.06 16.73 -4.90
CA THR A 190 -9.26 16.96 -3.47
C THR A 190 -9.64 18.40 -3.24
N THR A 191 -10.72 18.65 -2.52
CA THR A 191 -11.22 19.99 -2.21
C THR A 191 -11.53 20.12 -0.73
N LYS A 192 -11.18 21.27 -0.14
CA LYS A 192 -11.58 21.66 1.21
C LYS A 192 -13.05 22.10 1.21
N LEU A 193 -13.91 21.30 1.84
CA LEU A 193 -15.30 21.68 2.09
C LEU A 193 -15.37 22.72 3.21
N THR A 194 -14.58 22.51 4.27
CA THR A 194 -14.36 23.46 5.37
C THR A 194 -12.86 23.56 5.66
N GLU A 195 -12.45 24.30 6.68
CA GLU A 195 -11.04 24.32 7.09
C GLU A 195 -10.54 22.98 7.64
N GLN A 196 -11.45 22.10 8.07
CA GLN A 196 -11.13 20.80 8.66
C GLN A 196 -11.54 19.61 7.77
N ASP A 197 -12.57 19.79 6.95
CA ASP A 197 -13.19 18.73 6.15
C ASP A 197 -12.74 18.79 4.69
N SER A 198 -12.34 17.65 4.16
CA SER A 198 -11.89 17.50 2.78
C SER A 198 -12.64 16.39 2.07
N LEU A 199 -13.06 16.66 0.84
CA LEU A 199 -13.63 15.68 -0.08
C LEU A 199 -12.60 15.37 -1.15
N GLN A 200 -12.39 14.08 -1.40
CA GLN A 200 -11.57 13.58 -2.48
C GLN A 200 -12.41 12.68 -3.39
N LEU A 201 -12.35 12.93 -4.70
CA LEU A 201 -12.98 12.12 -5.74
C LEU A 201 -11.87 11.62 -6.66
N TYR A 202 -12.01 10.39 -7.16
CA TYR A 202 -11.02 9.84 -8.08
C TYR A 202 -11.61 8.85 -9.07
N LEU A 203 -10.94 8.76 -10.21
CA LEU A 203 -11.21 7.78 -11.26
C LEU A 203 -9.87 7.23 -11.72
N LEU A 204 -9.72 5.91 -11.73
CA LEU A 204 -8.49 5.20 -12.08
C LEU A 204 -8.84 4.14 -13.11
N GLY A 205 -8.09 4.05 -14.20
CA GLY A 205 -8.23 2.98 -15.18
C GLY A 205 -6.95 2.16 -15.27
N ALA A 206 -7.10 0.84 -15.28
CA ALA A 206 -6.03 -0.11 -15.56
C ALA A 206 -6.44 -1.02 -16.71
N ASP A 207 -5.58 -1.11 -17.72
CA ASP A 207 -5.62 -2.09 -18.81
C ASP A 207 -4.42 -3.01 -18.61
N GLU A 208 -4.63 -4.14 -17.95
CA GLU A 208 -3.62 -5.15 -17.70
C GLU A 208 -3.59 -6.17 -18.84
N LYS A 209 -2.64 -5.97 -19.75
CA LYS A 209 -2.41 -6.89 -20.87
C LYS A 209 -1.70 -8.16 -20.44
N ARG A 210 -0.96 -8.11 -19.32
CA ARG A 210 -0.22 -9.22 -18.67
C ARG A 210 0.73 -10.00 -19.59
N ASP A 211 1.04 -9.48 -20.78
CA ASP A 211 1.67 -10.23 -21.89
C ASP A 211 0.92 -11.53 -22.26
N ARG A 212 -0.41 -11.59 -22.06
CA ARG A 212 -1.26 -12.77 -22.28
C ARG A 212 -2.23 -12.59 -23.47
N PRO A 213 -2.87 -13.68 -23.96
CA PRO A 213 -3.98 -13.61 -24.93
C PRO A 213 -5.12 -12.66 -24.49
N ALA A 214 -5.95 -12.23 -25.43
CA ALA A 214 -6.95 -11.17 -25.20
C ALA A 214 -7.95 -11.50 -24.08
N ASN A 215 -8.33 -12.76 -23.95
CA ASN A 215 -9.25 -13.24 -22.93
C ASN A 215 -8.65 -13.39 -21.52
N GLN A 216 -7.35 -13.12 -21.38
CA GLN A 216 -6.61 -13.17 -20.12
C GLN A 216 -6.21 -11.76 -19.64
N ARG A 217 -6.80 -10.72 -20.24
CA ARG A 217 -6.62 -9.33 -19.85
C ARG A 217 -7.53 -8.98 -18.68
N PHE A 218 -7.09 -8.01 -17.88
CA PHE A 218 -7.93 -7.42 -16.85
C PHE A 218 -8.07 -5.93 -17.12
N GLU A 219 -9.26 -5.50 -17.52
CA GLU A 219 -9.59 -4.10 -17.78
C GLU A 219 -10.51 -3.63 -16.66
N VAL A 220 -10.05 -2.69 -15.84
CA VAL A 220 -10.82 -2.23 -14.67
C VAL A 220 -10.82 -0.72 -14.57
N LEU A 221 -12.02 -0.17 -14.39
CA LEU A 221 -12.26 1.20 -14.00
C LEU A 221 -12.64 1.24 -12.52
N THR A 222 -11.89 2.00 -11.74
CA THR A 222 -12.09 2.20 -10.31
C THR A 222 -12.51 3.64 -10.07
N THR A 223 -13.69 3.86 -9.51
CA THR A 223 -14.15 5.18 -9.08
C THR A 223 -14.37 5.19 -7.56
N GLY A 224 -14.08 6.31 -6.91
CA GLY A 224 -14.28 6.42 -5.48
C GLY A 224 -14.41 7.83 -4.96
N ALA A 225 -14.99 7.92 -3.77
CA ALA A 225 -15.18 9.13 -3.02
C ALA A 225 -14.70 8.93 -1.59
N ARG A 226 -13.97 9.93 -1.07
CA ARG A 226 -13.44 9.93 0.28
C ARG A 226 -13.72 11.25 0.98
N LEU A 227 -14.37 11.19 2.14
CA LEU A 227 -14.62 12.32 3.00
C LEU A 227 -13.80 12.14 4.28
N PHE A 228 -12.95 13.11 4.62
CA PHE A 228 -12.08 12.98 5.77
C PHE A 228 -11.85 14.29 6.52
N ARG A 229 -11.65 14.14 7.83
CA ARG A 229 -11.20 15.17 8.76
C ARG A 229 -9.98 14.65 9.50
N ASN A 230 -8.91 15.42 9.50
CA ASN A 230 -7.68 15.04 10.19
C ASN A 230 -7.84 15.16 11.71
N PRO A 231 -7.22 14.26 12.50
CA PRO A 231 -7.24 14.37 13.96
C PRO A 231 -6.50 15.62 14.43
N ILE A 232 -7.15 16.38 15.30
CA ILE A 232 -6.57 17.51 16.07
C ILE A 232 -6.99 17.37 17.54
N PRO A 233 -6.24 17.91 18.50
CA PRO A 233 -6.60 17.82 19.91
C PRO A 233 -8.03 18.29 20.19
N LYS A 234 -8.72 17.58 21.09
CA LYS A 234 -10.09 17.86 21.55
C LYS A 234 -11.15 17.84 20.45
N ALA A 235 -10.95 17.08 19.38
CA ALA A 235 -11.87 17.04 18.24
C ALA A 235 -12.20 15.62 17.76
N TRP A 236 -13.39 15.50 17.18
CA TRP A 236 -13.79 14.36 16.36
C TRP A 236 -13.04 14.39 15.03
N HIS A 237 -12.70 13.21 14.53
CA HIS A 237 -12.08 13.01 13.23
C HIS A 237 -12.65 11.77 12.57
N TYR A 238 -12.53 11.70 11.24
CA TYR A 238 -13.09 10.60 10.48
C TYR A 238 -12.40 10.45 9.13
N ASP A 239 -12.52 9.26 8.54
CA ASP A 239 -12.09 8.91 7.19
C ASP A 239 -13.09 7.90 6.63
N LEU A 240 -13.93 8.34 5.69
CA LEU A 240 -14.88 7.49 4.99
C LEU A 240 -14.45 7.40 3.53
N GLU A 241 -14.30 6.20 2.98
CA GLU A 241 -13.94 5.99 1.58
C GLU A 241 -14.80 4.87 0.98
N SER A 242 -15.53 5.18 -0.08
CA SER A 242 -16.37 4.24 -0.83
C SER A 242 -15.87 4.12 -2.25
N VAL A 243 -15.81 2.90 -2.75
CA VAL A 243 -15.17 2.58 -4.04
C VAL A 243 -15.99 1.55 -4.78
N TYR A 244 -16.08 1.75 -6.09
CA TYR A 244 -16.70 0.82 -7.01
C TYR A 244 -15.74 0.55 -8.17
N GLN A 245 -15.53 -0.73 -8.47
CA GLN A 245 -14.76 -1.20 -9.61
C GLN A 245 -15.69 -1.88 -10.60
N PHE A 246 -15.47 -1.64 -11.88
CA PHE A 246 -16.19 -2.29 -12.95
C PHE A 246 -15.32 -2.44 -14.20
N GLY A 247 -15.61 -3.44 -15.04
CA GLY A 247 -14.88 -3.70 -16.27
C GLY A 247 -14.93 -5.18 -16.66
N ASP A 248 -13.84 -5.71 -17.21
CA ASP A 248 -13.76 -7.06 -17.76
C ASP A 248 -12.59 -7.82 -17.13
N ALA A 249 -12.87 -8.92 -16.42
CA ALA A 249 -11.88 -9.77 -15.78
C ALA A 249 -11.54 -11.01 -16.64
N PRO A 250 -10.33 -11.60 -16.47
CA PRO A 250 -10.02 -12.89 -17.10
C PRO A 250 -10.99 -13.97 -16.65
N ALA A 251 -11.44 -14.82 -17.58
CA ALA A 251 -12.09 -16.07 -17.22
C ALA A 251 -11.10 -17.03 -16.53
N LEU A 252 -11.67 -18.03 -15.83
CA LEU A 252 -10.89 -19.07 -15.15
C LEU A 252 -10.02 -19.89 -16.11
N ASP A 253 -10.47 -20.09 -17.35
CA ASP A 253 -9.76 -20.83 -18.38
C ASP A 253 -9.19 -19.93 -19.49
N GLU A 254 -8.22 -20.47 -20.24
CA GLU A 254 -7.48 -19.74 -21.27
C GLU A 254 -8.23 -19.64 -22.61
N VAL A 255 -9.47 -20.14 -22.73
CA VAL A 255 -10.21 -20.19 -24.00
C VAL A 255 -11.51 -19.37 -23.95
N SER A 256 -12.18 -19.32 -22.81
CA SER A 256 -13.39 -18.53 -22.58
C SER A 256 -13.15 -17.04 -22.75
N GLN A 257 -14.22 -16.29 -23.03
CA GLN A 257 -14.17 -14.83 -23.10
C GLN A 257 -13.96 -14.22 -21.71
N GLN A 258 -13.60 -12.94 -21.64
CA GLN A 258 -13.57 -12.23 -20.36
C GLN A 258 -14.97 -12.22 -19.73
N ILE A 259 -15.00 -12.14 -18.40
CA ILE A 259 -16.20 -12.11 -17.57
C ILE A 259 -16.43 -10.70 -17.02
N ASP A 260 -17.68 -10.36 -16.69
CA ASP A 260 -17.99 -9.02 -16.14
C ASP A 260 -17.32 -8.87 -14.78
N HIS A 261 -16.74 -7.71 -14.51
CA HIS A 261 -16.09 -7.43 -13.23
C HIS A 261 -16.88 -6.37 -12.48
N ARG A 262 -17.24 -6.64 -11.21
CA ARG A 262 -17.90 -5.68 -10.33
C ARG A 262 -17.48 -5.87 -8.88
N ALA A 263 -16.64 -4.98 -8.37
CA ALA A 263 -16.19 -5.06 -6.97
C ALA A 263 -16.47 -3.77 -6.19
N LYS A 264 -16.56 -3.91 -4.87
CA LYS A 264 -16.90 -2.83 -3.94
C LYS A 264 -15.91 -2.81 -2.79
N TYR A 265 -15.49 -1.61 -2.40
CA TYR A 265 -14.72 -1.40 -1.18
C TYR A 265 -15.31 -0.26 -0.36
N PHE A 266 -15.31 -0.45 0.95
CA PHE A 266 -15.72 0.57 1.91
C PHE A 266 -14.75 0.60 3.09
N HIS A 267 -14.32 1.80 3.45
CA HIS A 267 -13.57 2.08 4.66
C HIS A 267 -14.30 3.12 5.50
N LEU A 268 -14.35 2.88 6.80
CA LEU A 268 -14.79 3.82 7.80
C LEU A 268 -13.80 3.84 8.96
N SER A 269 -13.31 5.02 9.28
CA SER A 269 -12.69 5.34 10.56
C SER A 269 -13.45 6.50 11.18
N PHE A 270 -13.88 6.37 12.44
CA PHE A 270 -14.51 7.45 13.19
C PHE A 270 -13.96 7.46 14.62
N GLY A 271 -13.51 8.61 15.10
CA GLY A 271 -12.82 8.66 16.39
C GLY A 271 -12.71 10.04 17.00
N TYR A 272 -12.20 10.07 18.22
CA TYR A 272 -11.96 11.29 19.00
C TYR A 272 -10.50 11.36 19.44
N SER A 273 -9.91 12.55 19.32
CA SER A 273 -8.56 12.85 19.80
C SER A 273 -8.64 13.67 21.08
N PHE A 274 -8.08 13.12 22.16
CA PHE A 274 -8.11 13.76 23.47
C PHE A 274 -6.96 14.76 23.62
N ASP A 275 -7.22 15.85 24.33
CA ASP A 275 -6.18 16.78 24.77
C ASP A 275 -5.67 16.35 26.15
N ALA A 276 -4.73 15.41 26.15
CA ALA A 276 -4.16 14.79 27.36
C ALA A 276 -2.71 14.36 27.11
N SER A 277 -2.01 14.00 28.19
CA SER A 277 -0.70 13.34 28.08
C SER A 277 -0.78 12.14 27.13
N TRP A 278 0.25 12.01 26.28
CA TRP A 278 0.33 11.03 25.19
C TRP A 278 -0.62 11.24 24.01
N GLN A 279 -1.41 12.31 23.97
CA GLN A 279 -2.32 12.65 22.87
C GLN A 279 -3.14 11.44 22.37
N PRO A 280 -3.84 10.71 23.26
CA PRO A 280 -4.49 9.48 22.87
C PRO A 280 -5.62 9.74 21.87
N ARG A 281 -5.79 8.82 20.94
CA ARG A 281 -6.84 8.84 19.92
C ARG A 281 -7.48 7.47 19.83
N VAL A 282 -8.77 7.40 20.09
CA VAL A 282 -9.57 6.18 19.96
C VAL A 282 -10.40 6.28 18.69
N SER A 283 -10.42 5.21 17.90
CA SER A 283 -11.16 5.16 16.64
C SER A 283 -11.82 3.81 16.47
N PHE A 284 -13.11 3.83 16.09
CA PHE A 284 -13.75 2.68 15.48
C PHE A 284 -13.27 2.57 14.02
N LEU A 285 -13.01 1.35 13.58
CA LEU A 285 -12.61 0.99 12.23
C LEU A 285 -13.62 0.00 11.64
N TYR A 286 -13.93 0.16 10.36
CA TYR A 286 -14.62 -0.86 9.59
C TYR A 286 -14.05 -0.89 8.17
N HIS A 287 -13.74 -2.09 7.71
CA HIS A 287 -13.26 -2.36 6.37
C HIS A 287 -14.14 -3.42 5.72
N TYR A 288 -14.60 -3.15 4.51
CA TYR A 288 -15.33 -4.09 3.68
C TYR A 288 -14.69 -4.11 2.30
N GLY A 289 -14.31 -5.28 1.81
CA GLY A 289 -13.93 -5.53 0.43
C GLY A 289 -14.72 -6.72 -0.08
N SER A 290 -15.40 -6.56 -1.22
CA SER A 290 -16.20 -7.64 -1.80
C SER A 290 -15.34 -8.88 -2.08
N GLY A 291 -15.98 -10.03 -1.90
CA GLY A 291 -15.49 -11.31 -2.40
C GLY A 291 -16.31 -11.75 -3.60
N ASP A 292 -15.90 -12.88 -4.18
CA ASP A 292 -16.58 -13.53 -5.28
C ASP A 292 -17.79 -14.33 -4.78
N LYS A 293 -18.97 -14.03 -5.31
CA LYS A 293 -20.24 -14.59 -4.81
C LYS A 293 -20.48 -16.01 -5.31
N ASP A 294 -20.17 -16.22 -6.58
CA ASP A 294 -20.18 -17.53 -7.21
C ASP A 294 -18.93 -17.64 -8.09
N PRO A 295 -17.82 -18.21 -7.57
CA PRO A 295 -16.58 -18.34 -8.35
C PRO A 295 -16.70 -19.18 -9.63
N LEU A 296 -17.87 -19.76 -9.92
CA LEU A 296 -18.13 -20.59 -11.10
C LEU A 296 -19.04 -19.92 -12.13
N ASP A 297 -19.50 -18.69 -11.88
CA ASP A 297 -20.28 -17.91 -12.84
C ASP A 297 -19.40 -17.05 -13.76
N ASP A 298 -20.05 -16.29 -14.65
CA ASP A 298 -19.39 -15.37 -15.58
C ASP A 298 -19.29 -13.93 -15.01
N GLU A 299 -19.15 -13.78 -13.68
CA GLU A 299 -18.92 -12.51 -13.00
C GLU A 299 -17.74 -12.62 -12.01
N SER A 300 -16.93 -11.57 -11.90
CA SER A 300 -15.88 -11.47 -10.88
C SER A 300 -16.21 -10.35 -9.90
N ASN A 301 -16.40 -10.70 -8.63
CA ASN A 301 -16.64 -9.71 -7.57
C ASN A 301 -15.42 -9.42 -6.66
N GLU A 302 -14.24 -9.93 -7.02
CA GLU A 302 -12.99 -9.78 -6.25
C GLU A 302 -12.36 -8.39 -6.43
N LEU A 303 -12.20 -7.61 -5.36
CA LEU A 303 -11.58 -6.28 -5.44
C LEU A 303 -10.11 -6.31 -5.91
N ASP A 304 -9.79 -5.60 -6.99
CA ASP A 304 -8.41 -5.35 -7.41
C ASP A 304 -7.72 -4.29 -6.53
N HIS A 305 -6.54 -4.62 -6.01
CA HIS A 305 -5.79 -3.76 -5.10
C HIS A 305 -4.96 -2.67 -5.79
N MET A 306 -4.87 -2.73 -7.12
CA MET A 306 -4.06 -1.87 -7.95
C MET A 306 -2.61 -1.77 -7.41
N PHE A 307 -2.14 -0.56 -7.13
CA PHE A 307 -0.79 -0.28 -6.69
C PHE A 307 -0.71 0.25 -5.25
N GLY A 308 -1.75 0.01 -4.45
CA GLY A 308 -1.84 0.53 -3.09
C GLY A 308 -1.20 -0.36 -2.03
N VAL A 309 -1.25 0.09 -0.77
CA VAL A 309 -0.68 -0.63 0.38
C VAL A 309 -1.76 -1.10 1.35
N PRO A 310 -1.75 -2.36 1.82
CA PRO A 310 -2.71 -2.84 2.83
C PRO A 310 -2.29 -2.49 4.25
N ARG A 311 -1.01 -2.15 4.49
CA ARG A 311 -0.42 -1.92 5.82
C ARG A 311 -1.25 -1.05 6.78
N PRO A 312 -1.76 0.13 6.36
CA PRO A 312 -2.51 1.00 7.25
C PRO A 312 -3.79 0.36 7.77
N ASP A 313 -4.40 -0.55 7.01
CA ASP A 313 -5.74 -1.08 7.26
C ASP A 313 -5.73 -2.52 7.81
N PHE A 314 -4.80 -3.37 7.36
CA PHE A 314 -4.82 -4.83 7.62
C PHE A 314 -3.55 -5.37 8.30
N GLY A 315 -2.60 -4.50 8.64
CA GLY A 315 -1.39 -4.91 9.36
C GLY A 315 -0.19 -5.17 8.45
N PRO A 316 0.93 -5.62 9.01
CA PRO A 316 2.21 -5.80 8.32
C PRO A 316 2.11 -6.49 6.95
N THR A 317 2.90 -5.99 5.98
CA THR A 317 3.14 -6.76 4.75
C THR A 317 4.38 -7.64 4.93
N GLY A 318 5.04 -8.08 3.86
CA GLY A 318 6.19 -9.00 4.01
C GLY A 318 5.70 -10.42 4.28
N LEU A 319 6.17 -11.06 5.36
CA LEU A 319 5.81 -12.44 5.69
C LEU A 319 4.41 -12.61 6.29
N PHE A 320 3.83 -11.56 6.88
CA PHE A 320 2.46 -11.60 7.43
C PHE A 320 1.42 -11.64 6.30
N ARG A 321 0.95 -10.50 5.75
CA ARG A 321 -0.04 -10.49 4.61
C ARG A 321 -1.27 -11.40 4.82
N ALA A 322 -1.71 -11.62 6.05
CA ALA A 322 -2.86 -12.48 6.36
C ALA A 322 -4.18 -11.91 5.82
N PHE A 323 -4.37 -10.59 5.90
CA PHE A 323 -5.59 -9.92 5.45
C PHE A 323 -5.29 -8.81 4.45
N GLN A 324 -6.22 -8.59 3.53
CA GLN A 324 -6.15 -7.58 2.48
C GLN A 324 -7.56 -7.03 2.19
N ARG A 325 -7.71 -6.15 1.18
CA ARG A 325 -9.01 -5.53 0.84
C ARG A 325 -9.91 -6.44 0.00
N VAL A 326 -9.68 -7.74 0.02
CA VAL A 326 -10.36 -8.72 -0.82
C VAL A 326 -11.07 -9.70 0.08
N ASN A 327 -12.34 -9.97 -0.24
CA ASN A 327 -13.19 -10.88 0.52
C ASN A 327 -13.09 -10.71 2.04
N THR A 328 -13.23 -9.48 2.52
CA THR A 328 -13.00 -9.17 3.94
C THR A 328 -14.07 -8.23 4.45
N SER A 329 -14.65 -8.57 5.61
CA SER A 329 -15.49 -7.72 6.44
C SER A 329 -14.88 -7.68 7.84
N SER A 330 -14.41 -6.52 8.29
CA SER A 330 -13.62 -6.41 9.51
C SER A 330 -13.96 -5.14 10.29
N PRO A 331 -14.83 -5.21 11.32
CA PRO A 331 -14.89 -4.18 12.36
C PRO A 331 -13.64 -4.23 13.24
N GLY A 332 -13.35 -3.11 13.92
CA GLY A 332 -12.23 -3.02 14.84
C GLY A 332 -12.19 -1.73 15.63
N ILE A 333 -11.22 -1.66 16.55
CA ILE A 333 -10.91 -0.50 17.37
C ILE A 333 -9.42 -0.23 17.30
N MET A 334 -9.04 1.02 17.20
CA MET A 334 -7.65 1.46 17.21
C MET A 334 -7.43 2.54 18.26
N LEU A 335 -6.42 2.33 19.10
CA LEU A 335 -5.91 3.30 20.04
C LEU A 335 -4.53 3.74 19.57
N ASN A 336 -4.39 5.02 19.23
CA ASN A 336 -3.09 5.62 18.92
C ASN A 336 -2.66 6.54 20.07
N PHE A 337 -1.37 6.64 20.29
CA PHE A 337 -0.80 7.45 21.36
C PHE A 337 0.66 7.82 21.03
N GLN A 338 1.15 8.87 21.68
CA GLN A 338 2.48 9.45 21.52
C GLN A 338 3.14 9.60 22.89
N PRO A 339 3.71 8.52 23.48
CA PRO A 339 4.27 8.55 24.84
C PRO A 339 5.32 9.64 25.08
N ALA A 340 6.08 9.97 24.04
CA ALA A 340 7.09 11.03 24.03
C ALA A 340 7.09 11.73 22.67
N THR A 341 7.69 12.91 22.58
CA THR A 341 7.74 13.69 21.32
C THR A 341 8.40 12.93 20.16
N ASN A 342 9.27 11.97 20.46
CA ASN A 342 9.97 11.11 19.52
C ASN A 342 9.45 9.65 19.48
N ILE A 343 8.33 9.33 20.13
CA ILE A 343 7.77 7.97 20.14
C ILE A 343 6.29 8.03 19.75
N ASP A 344 5.93 7.37 18.65
CA ASP A 344 4.54 7.09 18.30
C ASP A 344 4.23 5.60 18.44
N ALA A 345 3.01 5.29 18.87
CA ALA A 345 2.59 3.93 19.08
C ALA A 345 1.08 3.77 18.83
N TYR A 346 0.68 2.53 18.56
CA TYR A 346 -0.73 2.17 18.55
C TYR A 346 -0.95 0.72 18.95
N VAL A 347 -2.19 0.47 19.36
CA VAL A 347 -2.80 -0.84 19.51
C VAL A 347 -4.02 -0.88 18.61
N ARG A 348 -4.21 -1.97 17.88
CA ARG A 348 -5.37 -2.22 17.04
C ARG A 348 -5.91 -3.61 17.32
N TRP A 349 -7.21 -3.70 17.51
CA TRP A 349 -7.94 -4.95 17.54
C TRP A 349 -8.94 -4.95 16.38
N GLN A 350 -8.96 -6.02 15.60
CA GLN A 350 -9.84 -6.21 14.45
C GLN A 350 -10.44 -7.62 14.49
N ARG A 351 -11.65 -7.75 13.97
CA ARG A 351 -12.38 -9.01 13.92
C ARG A 351 -12.70 -9.39 12.46
N PRO A 352 -11.72 -9.85 11.68
CA PRO A 352 -11.92 -10.18 10.27
C PRO A 352 -12.84 -11.39 10.06
N SER A 353 -13.70 -11.27 9.05
CA SER A 353 -14.52 -12.34 8.48
C SER A 353 -14.49 -12.27 6.95
N LEU A 354 -14.86 -13.36 6.28
CA LEU A 354 -15.13 -13.36 4.85
C LEU A 354 -16.33 -12.46 4.54
N ALA A 355 -16.27 -11.75 3.41
CA ALA A 355 -17.42 -10.98 2.91
C ALA A 355 -18.39 -11.86 2.11
N GLU A 356 -17.85 -12.85 1.40
CA GLU A 356 -18.55 -13.87 0.63
C GLU A 356 -17.91 -15.23 0.95
N SER A 357 -18.71 -16.13 1.50
CA SER A 357 -18.28 -17.45 1.95
C SER A 357 -17.75 -18.31 0.80
N ALA A 358 -18.34 -18.16 -0.41
CA ALA A 358 -18.08 -18.99 -1.59
C ALA A 358 -16.67 -18.86 -2.16
N GLN A 359 -16.02 -17.70 -1.98
CA GLN A 359 -14.65 -17.50 -2.45
C GLN A 359 -13.59 -18.02 -1.46
N GLY A 360 -13.94 -18.14 -0.18
CA GLY A 360 -12.98 -18.52 0.88
C GLY A 360 -11.90 -17.45 1.14
N TRP A 361 -10.90 -17.81 1.96
CA TRP A 361 -9.86 -16.86 2.36
C TRP A 361 -8.76 -16.70 1.29
N ARG A 362 -8.86 -15.61 0.52
CA ARG A 362 -8.07 -15.42 -0.72
C ARG A 362 -6.54 -15.36 -0.54
N THR A 363 -6.07 -14.87 0.60
CA THR A 363 -4.65 -14.56 0.86
C THR A 363 -3.81 -15.78 1.27
N THR A 364 -4.44 -16.93 1.49
CA THR A 364 -3.83 -18.06 2.21
C THR A 364 -3.48 -19.28 1.36
N ARG A 365 -3.32 -19.09 0.04
CA ARG A 365 -2.92 -20.13 -0.95
C ARG A 365 -3.87 -21.33 -1.06
N TYR A 366 -4.92 -21.42 -0.26
CA TYR A 366 -5.86 -22.51 -0.36
C TYR A 366 -6.60 -22.48 -1.69
N LYS A 367 -6.71 -23.65 -2.32
CA LYS A 367 -7.75 -23.93 -3.30
C LYS A 367 -8.94 -24.50 -2.53
N HIS A 368 -9.57 -23.68 -1.69
CA HIS A 368 -10.75 -24.12 -0.95
C HIS A 368 -11.96 -24.15 -1.88
N PRO A 369 -12.84 -25.17 -1.78
CA PRO A 369 -14.24 -24.89 -2.04
C PRO A 369 -14.64 -23.89 -0.94
N GLY A 370 -15.02 -22.66 -1.28
CA GLY A 370 -15.65 -21.81 -0.26
C GLY A 370 -16.94 -22.44 0.26
N ASN A 371 -17.69 -21.70 1.07
CA ASN A 371 -18.87 -22.20 1.77
C ASN A 371 -18.56 -23.33 2.76
N LEU A 372 -17.53 -23.14 3.59
CA LEU A 372 -17.19 -24.09 4.67
C LEU A 372 -18.16 -24.05 5.86
N GLY A 373 -19.16 -23.15 5.84
CA GLY A 373 -20.16 -23.01 6.90
C GLY A 373 -19.81 -21.99 7.99
N GLU A 374 -18.59 -21.46 7.96
CA GLU A 374 -18.10 -20.39 8.82
C GLU A 374 -17.47 -19.30 7.96
N ASP A 375 -17.52 -18.06 8.44
CA ASP A 375 -16.87 -16.90 7.78
C ASP A 375 -15.90 -16.17 8.69
N HIS A 376 -15.96 -16.43 10.01
CA HIS A 376 -15.15 -15.70 10.97
C HIS A 376 -13.73 -16.25 11.02
N LEU A 377 -12.77 -15.44 10.55
CA LEU A 377 -11.36 -15.82 10.45
C LEU A 377 -10.67 -15.81 11.82
N GLY A 378 -11.08 -14.91 12.72
CA GLY A 378 -10.51 -14.79 14.06
C GLY A 378 -10.38 -13.34 14.52
N ASN A 379 -9.60 -13.11 15.58
CA ASN A 379 -9.30 -11.78 16.08
C ASN A 379 -7.84 -11.41 15.81
N GLN A 380 -7.60 -10.27 15.17
CA GLN A 380 -6.27 -9.72 15.00
C GLN A 380 -6.00 -8.66 16.06
N PHE A 381 -4.99 -8.91 16.89
CA PHE A 381 -4.42 -7.93 17.81
C PHE A 381 -3.06 -7.47 17.29
N GLU A 382 -2.90 -6.17 17.04
CA GLU A 382 -1.68 -5.59 16.53
C GLU A 382 -1.18 -4.45 17.42
N THR A 383 0.12 -4.43 17.65
CA THR A 383 0.83 -3.32 18.30
C THR A 383 1.94 -2.80 17.40
N ARG A 384 2.18 -1.49 17.47
CA ARG A 384 3.38 -0.87 16.89
C ARG A 384 3.95 0.15 17.84
N VAL A 385 5.27 0.18 17.93
CA VAL A 385 6.03 1.27 18.53
C VAL A 385 7.04 1.76 17.51
N ARG A 386 7.08 3.06 17.28
CA ARG A 386 8.07 3.72 16.45
C ARG A 386 8.81 4.77 17.27
N TRP A 387 10.12 4.63 17.31
CA TRP A 387 11.02 5.51 18.04
C TRP A 387 11.95 6.25 17.09
N HIS A 388 11.80 7.57 17.05
CA HIS A 388 12.64 8.49 16.29
C HIS A 388 13.87 8.90 17.11
N ILE A 389 14.88 8.02 17.15
CA ILE A 389 16.13 8.26 17.89
C ILE A 389 16.79 9.58 17.44
N MET A 390 16.92 9.78 16.13
CA MET A 390 17.30 11.04 15.54
C MET A 390 16.19 11.45 14.57
N PRO A 391 15.39 12.49 14.89
CA PRO A 391 14.32 12.94 14.02
C PRO A 391 14.77 13.06 12.56
N ASN A 392 13.98 12.53 11.65
CA ASN A 392 14.24 12.48 10.19
C ASN A 392 15.50 11.71 9.73
N ARG A 393 16.34 11.20 10.64
CA ARG A 393 17.57 10.47 10.31
C ARG A 393 17.56 9.01 10.73
N LEU A 394 17.31 8.71 12.00
CA LEU A 394 17.33 7.35 12.53
C LEU A 394 16.02 7.03 13.24
N THR A 395 15.35 5.97 12.80
CA THR A 395 14.09 5.48 13.36
C THR A 395 14.15 3.98 13.56
N ILE A 396 13.69 3.52 14.72
CA ILE A 396 13.36 2.11 14.97
C ILE A 396 11.84 1.96 14.90
N ASP A 397 11.34 1.00 14.14
CA ASP A 397 9.92 0.65 14.01
C ASP A 397 9.76 -0.84 14.32
N SER A 398 9.05 -1.16 15.38
CA SER A 398 8.77 -2.53 15.80
C SER A 398 7.28 -2.75 15.90
N GLY A 399 6.83 -3.96 15.60
CA GLY A 399 5.45 -4.33 15.80
C GLY A 399 5.26 -5.82 16.02
N TYR A 400 4.13 -6.14 16.63
CA TYR A 400 3.70 -7.49 16.93
C TYR A 400 2.25 -7.66 16.51
N VAL A 401 1.92 -8.79 15.92
CA VAL A 401 0.57 -9.18 15.55
C VAL A 401 0.29 -10.57 16.09
N TRP A 402 -0.85 -10.74 16.71
CA TRP A 402 -1.41 -12.03 17.09
C TRP A 402 -2.74 -12.20 16.37
N ILE A 403 -2.88 -13.33 15.66
CA ILE A 403 -4.17 -13.81 15.17
C ILE A 403 -4.61 -14.89 16.17
N ASP A 404 -5.68 -14.61 16.89
CA ASP A 404 -6.44 -15.56 17.68
C ASP A 404 -7.42 -16.25 16.73
N ALA A 405 -7.22 -17.54 16.47
CA ALA A 405 -7.89 -18.27 15.41
C ALA A 405 -9.40 -18.33 15.64
N GLY A 406 -10.16 -18.07 14.58
CA GLY A 406 -11.61 -18.20 14.58
C GLY A 406 -12.08 -19.54 14.02
N PRO A 407 -13.40 -19.81 14.07
CA PRO A 407 -13.99 -21.05 13.57
C PRO A 407 -13.63 -21.39 12.12
N TYR A 408 -13.45 -20.39 11.25
CA TYR A 408 -13.00 -20.65 9.88
C TYR A 408 -11.58 -21.22 9.83
N MET A 409 -10.66 -20.68 10.64
CA MET A 409 -9.28 -21.17 10.69
C MET A 409 -9.23 -22.60 11.23
N ASP A 410 -10.05 -22.94 12.22
CA ASP A 410 -10.19 -24.31 12.72
C ASP A 410 -10.62 -25.30 11.62
N LEU A 411 -11.58 -24.91 10.76
CA LEU A 411 -12.06 -25.76 9.65
C LEU A 411 -10.99 -26.05 8.60
N VAL A 412 -9.97 -25.19 8.51
CA VAL A 412 -8.86 -25.33 7.55
C VAL A 412 -7.57 -25.80 8.25
N ASP A 413 -7.73 -26.37 9.45
CA ASP A 413 -6.68 -26.96 10.28
C ASP A 413 -5.57 -25.98 10.66
N LYS A 414 -5.94 -24.71 10.94
CA LYS A 414 -5.01 -23.65 11.36
C LYS A 414 -5.38 -23.08 12.72
N GLY A 415 -4.37 -22.94 13.57
CA GLY A 415 -4.48 -22.31 14.89
C GLY A 415 -3.98 -20.87 14.91
N ASP A 416 -3.72 -20.38 16.11
CA ASP A 416 -3.18 -19.04 16.35
C ASP A 416 -1.90 -18.78 15.56
N SER A 417 -1.66 -17.51 15.23
CA SER A 417 -0.41 -17.11 14.55
C SER A 417 0.19 -15.86 15.19
N HIS A 418 1.52 -15.84 15.29
CA HIS A 418 2.26 -14.76 15.91
C HIS A 418 3.26 -14.17 14.92
N TYR A 419 3.18 -12.88 14.67
CA TYR A 419 4.12 -12.18 13.80
C TYR A 419 4.82 -11.06 14.54
N PHE A 420 6.13 -10.99 14.43
CA PHE A 420 6.95 -9.91 14.98
C PHE A 420 7.86 -9.34 13.91
N TYR A 421 8.11 -8.04 13.99
CA TYR A 421 9.18 -7.40 13.23
C TYR A 421 9.92 -6.32 14.02
N LEU A 422 11.18 -6.16 13.64
CA LEU A 422 12.03 -5.04 14.04
C LEU A 422 12.66 -4.44 12.79
N GLN A 423 12.40 -3.15 12.56
CA GLN A 423 12.90 -2.40 11.42
C GLN A 423 13.73 -1.20 11.88
N THR A 424 14.88 -1.01 11.24
CA THR A 424 15.67 0.22 11.33
C THR A 424 15.53 0.99 10.03
N ILE A 425 15.42 2.31 10.12
CA ILE A 425 15.40 3.23 8.98
C ILE A 425 16.45 4.31 9.23
N LEU A 426 17.49 4.33 8.41
CA LEU A 426 18.53 5.35 8.39
C LEU A 426 18.36 6.23 7.15
N ARG A 427 18.41 7.54 7.33
CA ARG A 427 18.39 8.56 6.27
C ARG A 427 19.60 9.47 6.44
N LEU A 428 20.33 9.67 5.35
CA LEU A 428 21.51 10.54 5.26
C LEU A 428 21.31 11.61 4.18
#